data_AF-A0A2G6KCU7-F1
#
_entry.id   AF-A0A2G6KCU7-F1
#
_cell.length_a   1.000
_cell.length_b   1.000
_cell.length_c   1.000
_cell.angle_alpha   90.00
_cell.angle_beta   90.00
_cell.angle_gamma   90.00
#
_symmetry.space_group_name_H-M   'P 1'
#
loop_
_entity.id
_entity.type
_entity.pdbx_description
1 polymer ?
#
loop_
_entity_poly.entity_id
_entity_poly.type
_entity_poly.pdbx_seq_one_letter_code
_entity_poly.pdbx_strand_id
1 'polypeptide(L)' 'MKLFSLKGSQFDITSCVLSGLLSSRFEKLSPTLGEVNAETSFQHYEVLDQPGFQSADLHCEDYILPEDYVRDFHNQFSTL' A
#
# COMPACT_ATOMS: atom_id res chain seq x y z
N MET A 1 -5.37 -18.97 15.75
CA MET A 1 -4.89 -18.00 14.74
C MET A 1 -5.84 -18.11 13.55
N LYS A 2 -6.84 -17.23 13.44
CA LYS A 2 -7.71 -17.20 12.26
C LYS A 2 -6.90 -16.53 11.16
N LEU A 3 -6.56 -17.29 10.12
CA LEU A 3 -6.04 -16.76 8.88
C LEU A 3 -7.19 -15.99 8.23
N PHE A 4 -7.17 -14.65 8.33
CA PHE A 4 -8.05 -13.80 7.54
C PHE A 4 -7.72 -14.08 6.08
N SER A 5 -8.64 -14.75 5.39
CA SER A 5 -8.51 -15.08 3.99
C SER A 5 -8.88 -13.84 3.19
N LEU A 6 -7.97 -12.88 3.11
CA LEU A 6 -7.99 -11.87 2.05
C LEU A 6 -8.05 -12.64 0.74
N LYS A 7 -9.20 -12.60 0.08
CA LYS A 7 -9.43 -13.25 -1.20
C LYS A 7 -8.67 -12.44 -2.25
N GLY A 8 -7.35 -12.60 -2.26
CA GLY A 8 -6.43 -11.82 -3.09
C GLY A 8 -6.74 -12.06 -4.56
N SER A 9 -6.92 -10.97 -5.29
CA SER A 9 -6.91 -10.95 -6.75
C SER A 9 -5.51 -11.31 -7.25
N GLN A 10 -5.41 -11.81 -8.49
CA GLN A 10 -4.12 -11.97 -9.18
C GLN A 10 -3.39 -10.63 -9.40
N PHE A 11 -4.08 -9.51 -9.19
CA PHE A 11 -3.56 -8.16 -9.27
C PHE A 11 -3.10 -7.60 -7.91
N ASP A 12 -3.25 -8.38 -6.82
CA ASP A 12 -2.83 -7.96 -5.50
C ASP A 12 -1.40 -8.43 -5.20
N ILE A 13 -0.65 -7.58 -4.52
CA ILE A 13 0.70 -7.89 -4.06
C ILE A 13 0.87 -7.43 -2.61
N THR A 14 1.49 -8.26 -1.79
CA THR A 14 1.80 -7.88 -0.41
C THR A 14 2.93 -6.87 -0.38
N SER A 15 2.87 -5.93 0.58
CA SER A 15 3.81 -4.81 0.68
C SER A 15 5.28 -5.25 0.81
N CYS A 16 5.55 -6.37 1.50
CA CYS A 16 6.91 -6.90 1.64
C CYS A 16 7.49 -7.41 0.32
N VAL A 17 6.69 -8.11 -0.50
CA VAL A 17 7.12 -8.58 -1.82
C VAL A 17 7.31 -7.39 -2.76
N LEU A 18 6.37 -6.44 -2.75
CA LEU A 18 6.45 -5.21 -3.54
C LEU A 18 7.70 -4.40 -3.19
N SER A 19 7.99 -4.18 -1.91
CA SER A 19 9.19 -3.46 -1.44
C SER A 19 10.48 -4.14 -1.93
N GLY A 20 10.55 -5.47 -1.89
CA GLY A 20 11.69 -6.22 -2.42
C GLY A 20 11.86 -6.05 -3.94
N LEU A 21 10.76 -6.06 -4.69
CA LEU A 21 10.79 -5.83 -6.14
C LEU A 21 11.25 -4.40 -6.47
N LEU A 22 10.76 -3.39 -5.76
CA LEU A 22 11.16 -2.00 -5.97
C LEU A 22 12.64 -1.80 -5.66
N SER A 23 13.12 -2.33 -4.54
CA SER A 23 14.53 -2.23 -4.14
C SER A 23 15.50 -2.93 -5.10
N SER A 24 15.05 -3.99 -5.77
CA SER A 24 15.87 -4.68 -6.79
C SER A 24 15.84 -3.98 -8.15
N ARG A 25 14.78 -3.23 -8.46
CA ARG A 25 14.61 -2.55 -9.74
C ARG A 25 15.22 -1.15 -9.77
N PHE A 26 15.15 -0.40 -8.67
CA PHE A 26 15.56 1.00 -8.62
C PHE A 26 16.83 1.13 -7.76
N GLU A 27 17.96 1.47 -8.40
CA GLU A 27 19.26 1.63 -7.72
C GLU A 27 19.24 2.62 -6.55
N LYS A 28 18.34 3.62 -6.60
CA LYS A 28 18.17 4.60 -5.53
C LYS A 28 17.52 4.05 -4.26
N LEU A 29 16.95 2.85 -4.31
CA LEU A 29 16.25 2.23 -3.17
C LEU A 29 17.10 1.11 -2.59
N SER A 30 17.56 1.31 -1.36
CA SER A 30 18.15 0.23 -0.58
C SER A 30 17.07 -0.72 -0.06
N PRO A 31 17.32 -2.04 -0.03
CA PRO A 31 16.46 -2.99 0.66
C PRO A 31 16.26 -2.58 2.12
N THR A 32 15.00 -2.56 2.56
CA THR A 32 14.65 -2.22 3.93
C THR A 32 14.76 -3.46 4.82
N LEU A 33 15.68 -3.44 5.79
CA LEU A 33 15.82 -4.47 6.82
C LEU A 33 15.67 -3.82 8.20
N GLY A 34 14.76 -4.33 9.02
CA GLY A 34 14.47 -3.76 10.34
C GLY A 34 13.63 -2.49 10.27
N GLU A 35 13.77 -1.61 11.27
CA GLU A 35 13.04 -0.35 11.32
C GLU A 35 13.53 0.61 10.23
N VAL A 36 12.58 1.18 9.49
CA VAL A 36 12.85 2.10 8.39
C VAL A 36 12.58 3.52 8.86
N ASN A 37 13.49 4.44 8.59
CA ASN A 37 13.28 5.85 8.92
C ASN A 37 12.24 6.49 7.97
N ALA A 38 11.75 7.68 8.34
CA ALA A 38 10.72 8.39 7.58
C ALA A 38 11.19 8.77 6.16
N GLU A 39 12.45 9.16 6.00
CA GLU A 39 13.02 9.56 4.71
C GLU A 39 13.03 8.39 3.71
N THR A 40 13.57 7.24 4.12
CA THR A 40 13.59 6.02 3.30
C THR A 40 12.17 5.56 2.98
N SER A 41 11.25 5.66 3.95
CA SER A 41 9.83 5.32 3.73
C SER A 41 9.21 6.20 2.64
N PHE A 42 9.51 7.50 2.65
CA PHE A 42 9.01 8.44 1.64
C PHE A 42 9.62 8.17 0.26
N GLN A 43 10.92 7.89 0.17
CA GLN A 43 11.58 7.52 -1.09
C GLN A 43 10.97 6.25 -1.71
N HIS A 44 10.63 5.26 -0.88
CA HIS A 44 9.93 4.06 -1.31
C HIS A 44 8.49 4.36 -1.73
N TYR A 45 7.81 5.31 -1.08
CA TYR A 45 6.46 5.73 -1.49
C TYR A 45 6.45 6.43 -2.85
N GLU A 46 7.38 7.35 -3.12
CA GLU A 46 7.43 8.11 -4.38
C GLU A 46 7.62 7.21 -5.61
N VAL A 47 8.29 6.06 -5.46
CA VAL A 47 8.48 5.12 -6.58
C VAL A 47 7.26 4.25 -6.84
N LEU A 48 6.25 4.23 -5.95
CA LEU A 48 5.01 3.47 -6.14
C LEU A 48 4.08 4.10 -7.17
N ASP A 49 4.18 5.41 -7.36
CA ASP A 49 3.31 6.15 -8.28
C ASP A 49 3.67 5.86 -9.75
N GLN A 50 4.97 5.74 -10.05
CA GLN A 50 5.47 5.57 -11.41
C GLN A 50 4.95 4.30 -12.16
N PRO A 51 4.82 3.12 -11.52
CA PRO A 51 4.34 1.91 -12.16
C PRO A 51 2.80 1.79 -12.17
N GLY A 52 2.08 2.74 -11.58
CA GLY A 52 0.62 2.70 -11.47
C GLY A 52 0.11 1.76 -10.37
N PHE A 53 0.91 1.47 -9.35
CA PHE A 53 0.40 0.76 -8.16
C PHE A 53 -0.50 1.68 -7.35
N GLN A 54 -1.56 1.11 -6.78
CA GLN A 54 -2.48 1.82 -5.89
C GLN A 54 -2.46 1.19 -4.51
N SER A 55 -2.95 1.92 -3.51
CA SER A 55 -3.21 1.36 -2.20
C SER A 55 -4.24 0.24 -2.29
N ALA A 56 -4.11 -0.78 -1.46
CA ALA A 56 -5.15 -1.79 -1.30
C ALA A 56 -6.48 -1.17 -0.88
N ASP A 57 -7.59 -1.81 -1.26
CA ASP A 57 -8.91 -1.39 -0.85
C ASP A 57 -9.04 -1.33 0.68
N LEU A 58 -9.71 -0.29 1.17
CA LEU A 58 -10.03 -0.19 2.59
C LEU A 58 -10.95 -1.34 2.97
N HIS A 59 -10.50 -2.18 3.91
CA HIS A 59 -11.28 -3.32 4.36
C HIS A 59 -11.15 -3.52 5.86
N CYS A 60 -12.15 -4.18 6.43
CA CYS A 60 -12.14 -4.69 7.79
C CYS A 60 -12.49 -6.18 7.72
N GLU A 61 -11.49 -7.03 8.02
CA GLU A 61 -11.58 -8.48 7.80
C GLU A 61 -12.00 -8.80 6.35
N ASP A 62 -13.13 -9.47 6.17
CA ASP A 62 -13.65 -9.88 4.86
C ASP A 62 -14.58 -8.81 4.23
N TYR A 63 -14.78 -7.66 4.88
CA TYR A 63 -15.62 -6.58 4.40
C TYR A 63 -14.78 -5.49 3.73
N ILE A 64 -14.94 -5.34 2.42
CA ILE A 64 -14.37 -4.24 1.65
C ILE A 64 -15.32 -3.04 1.73
N LEU A 65 -14.80 -1.89 2.15
CA LEU A 65 -15.53 -0.65 2.28
C LEU A 65 -15.80 -0.06 0.89
N PRO A 66 -17.06 0.24 0.53
CA PRO A 66 -17.39 0.84 -0.75
C PRO A 66 -16.70 2.19 -0.98
N GLU A 67 -16.20 2.42 -2.19
CA GLU A 67 -15.46 3.64 -2.54
C GLU A 67 -16.30 4.92 -2.37
N ASP A 68 -17.61 4.85 -2.54
CA ASP A 68 -18.51 5.98 -2.33
C ASP A 68 -18.53 6.42 -0.87
N TYR A 69 -18.49 5.49 0.09
CA TYR A 69 -18.42 5.82 1.51
C TYR A 69 -17.07 6.46 1.87
N VAL A 70 -15.99 5.95 1.29
CA VAL A 70 -14.64 6.52 1.46
C VAL A 70 -14.59 7.95 0.91
N ARG A 71 -15.13 8.15 -0.29
CA ARG A 71 -15.19 9.46 -0.94
C ARG A 71 -16.05 10.45 -0.15
N ASP A 72 -17.22 10.03 0.32
CA ASP A 72 -18.12 10.88 1.10
C ASP A 72 -17.48 11.28 2.44
N PHE A 73 -16.79 10.35 3.10
CA PHE A 73 -15.99 10.63 4.29
C PHE A 73 -14.90 11.67 4.00
N HIS A 74 -14.14 11.49 2.92
CA HIS A 74 -13.13 12.47 2.52
C HIS A 74 -13.74 13.85 2.26
N ASN A 75 -14.85 13.93 1.52
CA ASN A 75 -15.53 15.20 1.24
C ASN A 75 -16.03 15.90 2.50
N GLN A 76 -16.42 15.15 3.53
CA GLN A 76 -16.94 15.70 4.78
C GLN A 76 -15.82 16.18 5.73
N PHE A 77 -14.68 15.48 5.76
CA PHE A 77 -13.66 15.68 6.80
C PHE A 77 -12.29 16.11 6.30
N SER A 78 -12.01 16.03 4.99
CA SER A 78 -10.73 16.46 4.41
C SER A 78 -10.75 17.96 4.10
N THR A 79 -10.98 18.80 5.11
CA THR A 79 -10.65 20.22 5.04
C THR A 79 -9.16 20.39 5.38
N LEU A 80 -8.33 20.38 4.34
CA LEU A 80 -6.98 20.96 4.33
C LEU A 80 -6.84 21.84 3.10
#